data_AF-A0A7C5MJ13-F1
#
_entry.id   AF-A0A7C5MJ13-F1
#
_cell.length_a   1.000
_cell.length_b   1.000
_cell.length_c   1.000
_cell.angle_alpha   90.00
_cell.angle_beta   90.00
_cell.angle_gamma   90.00
#
_symmetry.space_group_name_H-M   'P 1'
#
loop_
_entity.id
_entity.type
_entity.pdbx_description
1 polymer ?
#
loop_
_entity_poly.entity_id
_entity_poly.type
_entity_poly.pdbx_seq_one_letter_code
_entity_poly.pdbx_strand_id
1 'polypeptide(L)'
;KVYRQKGTGRARHGDSRSPIFKRGGAVFGPQPRNWDVKVPRKVRRAALLSALSDRLREGHLVILDSMQLNQIKTKTVAELLKRFELTRALFVDENNRALSLSCRNLPTAKYLSCRGLNLFDVLKYDHLVLTRGAVEAIESAMVSA
;
A
#
# COMPACT_ATOMS: atom_id res chain seq x y z
N LYS A 1 21.27 -39.45 -22.05
CA LYS A 1 22.24 -40.28 -21.29
C LYS A 1 23.64 -39.72 -21.52
N VAL A 2 24.32 -39.25 -20.46
CA VAL A 2 25.58 -38.49 -20.58
C VAL A 2 26.74 -39.40 -20.99
N TYR A 3 26.76 -40.64 -20.49
CA TYR A 3 27.70 -41.70 -20.90
C TYR A 3 27.14 -43.09 -20.55
N ARG A 4 27.84 -44.15 -21.01
CA ARG A 4 27.49 -45.56 -20.76
C ARG A 4 27.41 -45.89 -19.26
N GLN A 5 26.47 -46.77 -18.89
CA GLN A 5 26.09 -47.04 -17.49
C GLN A 5 27.21 -47.65 -16.63
N LYS A 6 28.11 -48.42 -17.25
CA LYS A 6 29.22 -49.14 -16.60
C LYS A 6 30.47 -49.01 -17.47
N GLY A 7 31.65 -49.26 -16.88
CA GLY A 7 32.94 -49.30 -17.59
C GLY A 7 33.61 -47.93 -17.81
N THR A 8 33.16 -46.86 -17.13
CA THR A 8 33.73 -45.51 -17.25
C THR A 8 34.49 -45.04 -16.01
N GLY A 9 34.40 -45.75 -14.88
CA GLY A 9 34.98 -45.34 -13.60
C GLY A 9 34.34 -44.09 -12.97
N ARG A 10 33.35 -43.48 -13.62
CA ARG A 10 32.64 -42.27 -13.13
C ARG A 10 31.33 -42.64 -12.44
N ALA A 11 30.79 -41.72 -11.63
CA ALA A 11 29.44 -41.85 -11.05
C ALA A 11 28.37 -42.06 -12.14
N ARG A 12 27.22 -42.65 -11.84
CA ARG A 12 26.19 -42.92 -12.86
C ARG A 12 25.32 -41.69 -13.10
N HIS A 13 25.17 -41.25 -14.36
CA HIS A 13 24.32 -40.10 -14.72
C HIS A 13 23.39 -40.39 -15.90
N GLY A 14 22.09 -40.11 -15.70
CA GLY A 14 21.04 -40.33 -16.69
C GLY A 14 20.80 -39.16 -17.65
N ASP A 15 20.80 -37.93 -17.13
CA ASP A 15 20.52 -36.71 -17.90
C ASP A 15 21.59 -35.63 -17.62
N SER A 16 21.98 -34.88 -18.65
CA SER A 16 22.90 -33.74 -18.55
C SER A 16 22.22 -32.53 -17.88
N ARG A 17 20.89 -32.49 -17.83
CA ARG A 17 20.10 -31.46 -17.11
C ARG A 17 19.87 -31.78 -15.63
N SER A 18 20.50 -32.83 -15.10
CA SER A 18 20.40 -33.18 -13.69
C SER A 18 20.75 -31.98 -12.79
N PRO A 19 19.97 -31.71 -11.73
CA PRO A 19 20.22 -30.60 -10.81
C PRO A 19 21.56 -30.68 -10.07
N ILE A 20 22.20 -31.86 -10.07
CA ILE A 20 23.54 -32.06 -9.48
C ILE A 20 24.64 -31.42 -10.34
N PHE A 21 24.38 -31.19 -11.64
CA PHE A 21 25.35 -30.56 -12.53
C PHE A 21 25.25 -29.04 -12.53
N LYS A 22 26.40 -28.39 -12.78
CA LYS A 22 26.42 -26.95 -13.08
C LYS A 22 25.57 -26.69 -14.32
N ARG A 23 24.67 -25.71 -14.25
CA ARG A 23 23.65 -25.39 -15.30
C ARG A 23 22.59 -26.48 -15.51
N GLY A 24 22.46 -27.43 -14.59
CA GLY A 24 21.32 -28.34 -14.51
C GLY A 24 20.03 -27.61 -14.09
N GLY A 25 18.92 -28.34 -14.06
CA GLY A 25 17.64 -27.80 -13.59
C GLY A 25 17.64 -27.49 -12.08
N ALA A 26 16.62 -26.76 -11.61
CA ALA A 26 16.38 -26.57 -10.18
C ALA A 26 15.41 -27.66 -9.66
N VAL A 27 15.73 -28.31 -8.53
CA VAL A 27 14.90 -29.38 -7.94
C VAL A 27 13.54 -28.85 -7.50
N PHE A 28 13.54 -27.76 -6.73
CA PHE A 28 12.35 -27.06 -6.26
C PHE A 28 12.41 -25.61 -6.72
N GLY A 29 12.43 -25.42 -8.04
CA GLY A 29 12.41 -24.09 -8.63
C GLY A 29 11.14 -23.31 -8.22
N PRO A 30 11.22 -21.97 -8.12
CA PRO A 30 10.06 -21.16 -7.81
C PRO A 30 9.00 -21.32 -8.91
N GLN A 31 7.75 -21.51 -8.49
CA GLN A 31 6.60 -21.50 -9.38
C GLN A 31 5.73 -20.28 -9.09
N PRO A 32 4.98 -19.77 -10.09
CA PRO A 32 3.98 -18.73 -9.86
C PRO A 32 3.02 -19.19 -8.77
N ARG A 33 2.96 -18.46 -7.65
CA ARG A 33 2.10 -18.77 -6.51
C ARG A 33 1.35 -17.52 -6.07
N ASN A 34 0.10 -17.71 -5.68
CA ASN A 34 -0.66 -16.65 -5.01
C ASN A 34 -0.30 -16.59 -3.50
N TRP A 35 0.02 -15.38 -3.03
CA TRP A 35 0.35 -15.08 -1.63
C TRP A 35 -0.78 -14.38 -0.87
N ASP A 36 -1.96 -14.25 -1.48
CA ASP A 36 -3.12 -13.62 -0.87
C ASP A 36 -3.57 -14.37 0.39
N VAL A 37 -3.65 -13.66 1.50
CA VAL A 37 -4.19 -14.17 2.76
C VAL A 37 -5.58 -13.61 2.98
N LYS A 38 -6.58 -14.48 3.19
CA LYS A 38 -7.97 -14.07 3.43
C LYS A 38 -8.11 -13.52 4.85
N VAL A 39 -8.45 -12.23 4.95
CA VAL A 39 -8.75 -11.57 6.23
C VAL A 39 -10.27 -11.31 6.36
N PRO A 40 -10.91 -11.69 7.49
CA PRO A 40 -12.31 -11.38 7.75
C PRO A 40 -12.61 -9.88 7.65
N ARG A 41 -13.81 -9.54 7.15
CA ARG A 41 -14.22 -8.13 6.99
C ARG A 41 -14.25 -7.37 8.32
N LYS A 42 -14.75 -8.01 9.38
CA LYS A 42 -14.82 -7.42 10.73
C LYS A 42 -13.44 -7.05 11.28
N VAL A 43 -12.44 -7.93 11.08
CA VAL A 43 -11.06 -7.67 11.52
C VAL A 43 -10.44 -6.50 10.75
N ARG A 44 -10.64 -6.42 9.42
CA ARG A 44 -10.15 -5.30 8.62
C ARG A 44 -10.75 -3.96 9.08
N ARG A 45 -12.04 -3.96 9.40
CA ARG A 45 -12.74 -2.78 9.91
C ARG A 45 -12.22 -2.37 11.28
N ALA A 46 -12.09 -3.32 12.22
CA ALA A 46 -11.57 -3.07 13.55
C ALA A 46 -10.14 -2.51 13.50
N ALA A 47 -9.29 -3.05 12.63
CA ALA A 47 -7.93 -2.56 12.45
C ALA A 47 -7.88 -1.11 11.92
N LEU A 48 -8.78 -0.77 10.99
CA LEU A 48 -8.88 0.60 10.46
C LEU A 48 -9.37 1.58 11.54
N LEU A 49 -10.39 1.20 12.33
CA LEU A 49 -10.87 2.02 13.46
C LEU A 49 -9.78 2.22 14.53
N SER A 50 -9.03 1.16 14.84
CA SER A 50 -7.89 1.25 15.77
C SER A 50 -6.86 2.23 15.25
N ALA A 51 -6.45 2.10 13.98
CA ALA A 51 -5.45 2.97 13.38
C ALA A 51 -5.91 4.44 13.37
N LEU A 52 -7.17 4.73 13.04
CA LEU A 52 -7.71 6.10 13.10
C LEU A 52 -7.72 6.65 14.53
N SER A 53 -8.09 5.81 15.51
CA SER A 53 -8.11 6.19 16.93
C SER A 53 -6.71 6.48 17.46
N ASP A 54 -5.71 5.71 17.03
CA ASP A 54 -4.31 5.94 17.39
C ASP A 54 -3.79 7.25 16.77
N ARG A 55 -4.11 7.54 15.50
CA ARG A 55 -3.76 8.83 14.87
C ARG A 55 -4.39 10.03 15.55
N LEU A 56 -5.61 9.88 16.04
CA LEU A 56 -6.26 10.91 16.85
C LEU A 56 -5.56 11.08 18.20
N ARG A 57 -5.20 9.99 18.88
CA ARG A 57 -4.49 10.03 20.17
C ARG A 57 -3.11 10.69 20.05
N GLU A 58 -2.41 10.47 18.95
CA GLU A 58 -1.12 11.07 18.65
C GLU A 58 -1.21 12.55 18.21
N GLY A 59 -2.42 13.08 18.00
CA GLY A 59 -2.63 14.45 17.51
C GLY A 59 -2.23 14.62 16.03
N HIS A 60 -2.14 13.53 15.27
CA HIS A 60 -1.75 13.54 13.86
C HIS A 60 -2.95 13.58 12.90
N LEU A 61 -4.16 13.69 13.43
CA LEU A 61 -5.40 13.81 12.66
C LEU A 61 -5.85 15.26 12.60
N VAL A 62 -5.97 15.80 11.38
CA VAL A 62 -6.42 17.17 11.10
C VAL A 62 -7.71 17.10 10.30
N ILE A 63 -8.75 17.78 10.78
CA ILE A 63 -10.04 17.89 10.09
C ILE A 63 -10.17 19.28 9.51
N LEU A 64 -10.52 19.37 8.23
CA LEU A 64 -10.77 20.62 7.52
C LEU A 64 -12.21 20.65 7.03
N ASP A 65 -12.86 21.82 7.05
CA ASP A 65 -14.24 21.94 6.56
C ASP A 65 -14.33 21.68 5.06
N SER A 66 -13.43 22.28 4.28
CA SER A 66 -13.28 21.99 2.86
C SER A 66 -11.84 22.21 2.41
N MET A 67 -11.44 21.47 1.38
CA MET A 67 -10.14 21.64 0.74
C MET A 67 -10.36 21.84 -0.75
N GLN A 68 -10.56 23.07 -1.20
CA GLN A 68 -10.67 23.39 -2.61
C GLN A 68 -9.38 24.07 -3.10
N LEU A 69 -8.83 23.55 -4.19
CA LEU A 69 -7.67 24.15 -4.86
C LEU A 69 -8.14 24.87 -6.11
N ASN A 70 -7.90 26.18 -6.18
CA ASN A 70 -8.24 27.00 -7.36
C ASN A 70 -7.44 26.62 -8.61
N GLN A 71 -6.25 26.03 -8.44
CA GLN A 71 -5.37 25.60 -9.52
C GLN A 71 -4.75 24.24 -9.22
N ILE A 72 -4.52 23.44 -10.26
CA ILE A 72 -3.85 22.14 -10.16
C ILE A 72 -2.34 22.38 -10.14
N LYS A 73 -1.78 22.64 -8.95
CA LYS A 73 -0.35 22.90 -8.76
C LYS A 73 0.18 22.15 -7.55
N THR A 74 1.22 21.36 -7.78
CA THR A 74 1.96 20.61 -6.75
C THR A 74 2.61 21.54 -5.72
N LYS A 75 3.09 22.71 -6.16
CA LYS A 75 3.72 23.73 -5.30
C LYS A 75 2.79 24.18 -4.17
N THR A 76 1.51 24.38 -4.45
CA THR A 76 0.49 24.76 -3.46
C THR A 76 0.34 23.71 -2.36
N VAL A 77 0.35 22.42 -2.72
CA VAL A 77 0.28 21.33 -1.74
C VAL A 77 1.58 21.24 -0.94
N ALA A 78 2.74 21.40 -1.59
CA ALA A 78 4.03 21.40 -0.91
C ALA A 78 4.16 22.56 0.10
N GLU A 79 3.64 23.74 -0.24
CA GLU A 79 3.56 24.88 0.67
C GLU A 79 2.62 24.61 1.83
N LEU A 80 1.47 23.98 1.58
CA LEU A 80 0.53 23.59 2.63
C LEU A 80 1.17 22.61 3.62
N LEU A 81 1.84 21.56 3.12
CA LEU A 81 2.58 20.62 3.96
C LEU A 81 3.62 21.32 4.83
N LYS A 82 4.37 22.28 4.27
CA LYS A 82 5.37 23.05 5.02
C LYS A 82 4.74 23.95 6.09
N ARG A 83 3.62 24.61 5.79
CA ARG A 83 2.93 25.51 6.72
C ARG A 83 2.34 24.78 7.92
N PHE A 84 1.83 23.57 7.70
CA PHE A 84 1.29 22.71 8.76
C PHE A 84 2.35 21.78 9.37
N GLU A 85 3.62 21.95 8.98
CA GLU A 85 4.76 21.13 9.44
C GLU A 85 4.53 19.61 9.28
N LEU A 86 3.76 19.23 8.26
CA LEU A 86 3.41 17.84 7.98
C LEU A 86 4.54 17.18 7.19
N THR A 87 5.21 16.20 7.79
CA THR A 87 6.29 15.43 7.15
C THR A 87 5.73 14.53 6.04
N ARG A 88 4.77 13.67 6.39
CA ARG A 88 4.08 12.75 5.48
C ARG A 88 2.58 12.84 5.75
N ALA A 89 1.80 13.28 4.76
CA ALA A 89 0.36 13.47 4.92
C ALA A 89 -0.46 12.62 3.94
N LEU A 90 -1.50 12.00 4.46
CA LEU A 90 -2.56 11.39 3.69
C LEU A 90 -3.78 12.32 3.66
N PHE A 91 -4.12 12.81 2.47
CA PHE A 91 -5.31 13.60 2.24
C PHE A 91 -6.46 12.68 1.83
N VAL A 92 -7.57 12.76 2.55
CA VAL A 92 -8.79 12.01 2.25
C VAL A 92 -9.93 12.99 2.02
N ASP A 93 -10.55 12.85 0.86
CA ASP A 93 -11.71 13.64 0.45
C ASP A 93 -12.68 12.76 -0.34
N GLU A 94 -13.89 13.23 -0.60
CA GLU A 94 -14.85 12.46 -1.39
C GLU A 94 -14.48 12.45 -2.88
N ASN A 95 -14.36 13.63 -3.49
CA ASN A 95 -14.17 13.74 -4.94
C ASN A 95 -13.46 15.04 -5.38
N ASN A 96 -12.21 15.23 -4.94
CA ASN A 96 -11.40 16.37 -5.39
C ASN A 96 -10.30 15.96 -6.37
N ARG A 97 -10.62 16.11 -7.66
CA ARG A 97 -9.68 15.83 -8.76
C ARG A 97 -8.47 16.78 -8.75
N ALA A 98 -8.66 18.05 -8.41
CA ALA A 98 -7.57 19.03 -8.41
C ALA A 98 -6.53 18.68 -7.33
N LEU A 99 -6.98 18.26 -6.15
CA LEU A 99 -6.13 17.78 -5.07
C LEU A 99 -5.43 16.47 -5.43
N SER A 100 -6.17 15.51 -6.00
CA SER A 100 -5.59 14.25 -6.46
C SER A 100 -4.43 14.45 -7.44
N LEU A 101 -4.62 15.31 -8.45
CA LEU A 101 -3.59 15.61 -9.44
C LEU A 101 -2.43 16.41 -8.85
N SER A 102 -2.70 17.29 -7.89
CA SER A 102 -1.68 18.10 -7.23
C SER A 102 -0.82 17.29 -6.24
N CYS A 103 -1.37 16.24 -5.63
CA CYS A 103 -0.62 15.34 -4.73
C CYS A 103 0.17 14.26 -5.48
N ARG A 104 -0.23 13.89 -6.70
CA ARG A 104 0.30 12.71 -7.42
C ARG A 104 1.81 12.69 -7.58
N ASN A 105 2.46 13.85 -7.72
CA ASN A 105 3.90 13.96 -7.94
C ASN A 105 4.71 14.10 -6.64
N LEU A 106 4.06 14.18 -5.48
CA LEU A 106 4.74 14.38 -4.19
C LEU A 106 4.93 13.03 -3.49
N PRO A 107 6.15 12.62 -3.12
CA PRO A 107 6.37 11.36 -2.41
C PRO A 107 5.92 11.40 -0.94
N THR A 108 5.86 12.60 -0.37
CA THR A 108 5.46 12.87 1.02
C THR A 108 3.96 13.02 1.20
N ALA A 109 3.20 13.16 0.11
CA ALA A 109 1.75 13.30 0.18
C ALA A 109 1.04 12.27 -0.69
N LYS A 110 -0.14 11.83 -0.25
CA LYS A 110 -1.02 11.01 -1.08
C LYS A 110 -2.45 11.47 -0.92
N TYR A 111 -3.19 11.38 -2.02
CA TYR A 111 -4.64 11.56 -2.01
C TYR A 111 -5.31 10.20 -2.09
N LEU A 112 -6.35 9.99 -1.28
CA LEU A 112 -7.28 8.88 -1.40
C LEU A 112 -8.71 9.40 -1.40
N SER A 113 -9.57 8.74 -2.18
CA SER A 113 -11.01 8.91 -2.00
C SER A 113 -11.46 8.14 -0.75
N CYS A 114 -12.54 8.58 -0.11
CA CYS A 114 -13.14 7.93 1.06
C CYS A 114 -13.35 6.42 0.87
N ARG A 115 -13.77 6.00 -0.33
CA ARG A 115 -13.99 4.58 -0.68
C ARG A 115 -12.70 3.75 -0.79
N GLY A 116 -11.58 4.42 -1.04
CA GLY A 116 -10.26 3.80 -1.22
C GLY A 116 -9.40 3.83 0.04
N LEU A 117 -9.99 4.15 1.21
CA LEU A 117 -9.26 4.21 2.46
C LEU A 117 -8.75 2.83 2.87
N ASN A 118 -7.43 2.70 2.99
CA ASN A 118 -6.76 1.44 3.29
C ASN A 118 -5.96 1.55 4.59
N LEU A 119 -5.90 0.47 5.36
CA LEU A 119 -5.09 0.39 6.58
C LEU A 119 -3.61 0.70 6.31
N PHE A 120 -3.05 0.15 5.22
CA PHE A 120 -1.65 0.34 4.88
C PHE A 120 -1.28 1.81 4.68
N ASP A 121 -2.15 2.58 4.02
CA ASP A 121 -1.89 4.00 3.79
C ASP A 121 -2.02 4.81 5.09
N VAL A 122 -3.01 4.50 5.94
CA VAL A 122 -3.16 5.16 7.27
C VAL A 122 -1.94 4.94 8.17
N LEU A 123 -1.29 3.78 8.06
CA LEU A 123 -0.07 3.48 8.82
C LEU A 123 1.20 4.07 8.17
N LYS A 124 1.25 4.18 6.84
CA LYS A 124 2.42 4.67 6.09
C LYS A 124 2.61 6.19 6.18
N TYR A 125 1.52 6.93 6.33
CA TYR A 125 1.55 8.38 6.48
C TYR A 125 1.31 8.73 7.95
N ASP A 126 2.13 9.63 8.48
CA ASP A 126 2.09 9.99 9.89
C ASP A 126 0.87 10.86 10.16
N HIS A 127 0.64 11.84 9.28
CA HIS A 127 -0.48 12.77 9.38
C HIS A 127 -1.63 12.39 8.47
N LEU A 128 -2.86 12.52 8.98
CA LEU A 128 -4.09 12.30 8.25
C LEU A 128 -4.87 13.61 8.18
N VAL A 129 -5.16 14.05 6.95
CA VAL A 129 -5.95 15.25 6.70
C VAL A 129 -7.27 14.84 6.06
N LEU A 130 -8.37 15.00 6.80
CA LEU A 130 -9.72 14.61 6.39
C LEU A 130 -10.56 15.86 6.13
N THR A 131 -11.40 15.85 5.10
CA THR A 131 -12.49 16.83 4.98
C THR A 131 -13.68 16.43 5.85
N ARG A 132 -14.51 17.40 6.27
CA ARG A 132 -15.74 17.10 7.02
C ARG A 132 -16.63 16.08 6.31
N GLY A 133 -16.85 16.27 5.00
CA GLY A 133 -17.62 15.31 4.19
C GLY A 133 -16.97 13.92 4.16
N ALA A 134 -15.64 13.82 4.16
CA ALA A 134 -14.95 12.54 4.24
C ALA A 134 -15.18 11.83 5.58
N VAL A 135 -15.24 12.56 6.69
CA VAL A 135 -15.53 11.97 8.01
C VAL A 135 -16.92 11.35 8.03
N GLU A 136 -17.94 12.06 7.56
CA GLU A 136 -19.32 11.57 7.49
C GLU A 136 -19.45 10.32 6.59
N ALA A 137 -18.75 10.34 5.44
CA ALA A 137 -18.70 9.20 4.53
C ALA A 137 -18.01 7.97 5.17
N ILE A 138 -16.93 8.18 5.92
CA ILE A 138 -16.23 7.11 6.64
C ILE A 138 -17.11 6.57 7.77
N GLU A 139 -17.74 7.44 8.55
CA GLU A 139 -18.62 7.05 9.66
C GLU A 139 -19.78 6.19 9.16
N SER A 140 -20.50 6.64 8.12
CA SER A 140 -21.61 5.89 7.53
C SER A 140 -21.18 4.53 6.97
N ALA A 141 -20.02 4.46 6.30
CA ALA A 141 -19.46 3.21 5.79
C ALA A 141 -19.03 2.24 6.89
N MET A 142 -18.64 2.77 8.06
CA MET A 142 -18.37 1.95 9.23
C MET A 142 -19.70 1.49 9.81
N VAL A 143 -20.58 2.37 10.29
CA VAL A 143 -21.78 2.01 11.07
C VAL A 143 -22.73 1.05 10.34
N SER A 144 -22.85 1.12 9.01
CA SER A 144 -23.91 0.44 8.25
C SER A 144 -23.67 -1.06 7.90
N ALA A 145 -22.79 -1.78 8.61
CA ALA A 145 -22.43 -3.18 8.29
C ALA A 145 -22.22 -4.09 9.50
#